data_AF-P01836-F1
#
_entry.id   AF-P01836-F1
#
_cell.length_a   1.000
_cell.length_b   1.000
_cell.length_c   1.000
_cell.angle_alpha   90.00
_cell.angle_beta   90.00
_cell.angle_gamma   90.00
#
_symmetry.space_group_name_H-M   'P 1'
#
loop_
_entity.id
_entity.type
_entity.pdbx_description
1 polymer ?
#
loop_
_entity_poly.entity_id
_entity_poly.type
_entity_poly.pdbx_seq_one_letter_code
_entity_poly.pdbx_strand_id
1 'polypeptide(L)'
;ADAAPTVSIFPPSMEQLTSGGATVVCFVNNFYPRDISVKWKIDGSEQRDGVLDSVTDQDSKDSTYSMSSTLSLTKVEYERHNLYTCEVVHKTSSSPVVKSFNRNEC
;
A
#
# COMPACT_ATOMS: atom_id res chain seq x y z
N ALA A 1 -11.34 5.35 21.14
CA ALA A 1 -11.21 3.87 21.11
C ALA A 1 -10.30 3.50 19.94
N ASP A 2 -9.72 2.30 19.94
CA ASP A 2 -8.92 1.86 18.80
C ASP A 2 -9.82 1.62 17.57
N ALA A 3 -9.30 1.89 16.37
CA ALA A 3 -10.01 1.74 15.10
C ALA A 3 -9.14 0.96 14.11
N ALA A 4 -9.70 -0.09 13.51
CA ALA A 4 -8.98 -0.95 12.59
C ALA A 4 -8.90 -0.35 11.18
N PRO A 5 -7.74 -0.42 10.51
CA PRO A 5 -7.57 0.14 9.18
C PRO A 5 -8.42 -0.59 8.13
N THR A 6 -8.99 0.17 7.20
CA THR A 6 -9.44 -0.38 5.92
C THR A 6 -8.33 -0.23 4.89
N VAL A 7 -7.90 -1.34 4.29
CA VAL A 7 -6.77 -1.37 3.35
C VAL A 7 -7.28 -1.60 1.93
N SER A 8 -6.81 -0.78 1.00
CA SER A 8 -7.02 -0.95 -0.45
C SER A 8 -5.68 -0.88 -1.17
N ILE A 9 -5.53 -1.63 -2.26
CA ILE A 9 -4.34 -1.63 -3.11
C ILE A 9 -4.75 -1.33 -4.55
N PHE A 10 -3.97 -0.50 -5.24
CA PHE A 10 -4.26 -0.04 -6.58
C PHE A 10 -3.04 -0.26 -7.49
N PRO A 11 -3.24 -0.85 -8.69
CA PRO A 11 -2.18 -0.96 -9.69
C PRO A 11 -1.83 0.41 -10.30
N PRO A 12 -0.69 0.52 -11.00
CA PRO A 12 -0.38 1.68 -11.83
C PRO A 12 -1.45 1.92 -12.89
N SER A 13 -1.65 3.18 -13.29
CA SER A 13 -2.51 3.48 -14.43
C SER A 13 -1.83 3.12 -15.75
N MET A 14 -2.61 2.84 -16.78
CA MET A 14 -2.08 2.55 -18.12
C MET A 14 -1.28 3.74 -18.68
N GLU A 15 -1.73 4.96 -18.42
CA GLU A 15 -1.03 6.19 -18.83
C GLU A 15 0.36 6.27 -18.19
N GLN A 16 0.47 5.95 -16.89
CA GLN A 16 1.76 5.92 -16.21
C GLN A 16 2.69 4.88 -16.84
N LEU A 17 2.19 3.66 -17.09
CA LEU A 17 2.96 2.62 -17.75
C LEU A 17 3.43 3.05 -19.15
N THR A 18 2.62 3.78 -19.92
CA THR A 18 3.04 4.29 -21.23
C THR A 18 4.18 5.32 -21.14
N SER A 19 4.28 6.07 -20.04
CA SER A 19 5.41 6.97 -19.76
C SER A 19 6.67 6.27 -19.25
N GLY A 20 6.63 4.95 -19.03
CA GLY A 20 7.78 4.13 -18.61
C GLY A 20 7.95 3.97 -17.10
N GLY A 21 7.07 4.55 -16.29
CA GLY A 21 7.03 4.38 -14.83
C GLY A 21 5.87 3.51 -14.35
N ALA A 22 5.95 3.05 -13.12
CA ALA A 22 4.88 2.31 -12.45
C ALA A 22 4.84 2.67 -10.96
N THR A 23 3.68 3.06 -10.44
CA THR A 23 3.49 3.27 -9.01
C THR A 23 2.31 2.43 -8.52
N VAL A 24 2.60 1.53 -7.61
CA VAL A 24 1.57 0.78 -6.88
C VAL A 24 1.22 1.57 -5.63
N VAL A 25 -0.06 1.71 -5.32
CA VAL A 25 -0.54 2.49 -4.17
C VAL A 25 -1.26 1.57 -3.19
N CYS A 26 -0.88 1.63 -1.91
CA CYS A 26 -1.64 1.04 -0.80
C CYS A 26 -2.22 2.17 0.03
N PHE A 27 -3.54 2.26 0.06
CA PHE A 27 -4.28 3.23 0.87
C PHE A 27 -4.81 2.56 2.13
N VAL A 28 -4.49 3.13 3.28
CA VAL A 28 -4.82 2.62 4.61
C VAL A 28 -5.64 3.68 5.33
N ASN A 29 -6.91 3.37 5.58
CA ASN A 29 -7.92 4.39 5.90
C ASN A 29 -8.54 4.18 7.29
N ASN A 30 -8.85 5.30 7.97
CA ASN A 30 -9.59 5.38 9.24
C ASN A 30 -9.08 4.48 10.38
N PHE A 31 -7.80 4.55 10.73
CA PHE A 31 -7.21 3.78 11.82
C PHE A 31 -6.82 4.63 13.05
N TYR A 32 -6.77 4.01 14.23
CA TYR A 32 -6.27 4.62 15.45
C TYR A 32 -5.73 3.54 16.39
N PRO A 33 -4.57 3.75 17.05
CA PRO A 33 -3.69 4.94 17.07
C PRO A 33 -2.89 5.14 15.77
N ARG A 34 -2.09 6.21 15.69
CA ARG A 34 -1.27 6.55 14.50
C ARG A 34 -0.22 5.49 14.15
N ASP A 35 0.28 4.76 15.14
CA ASP A 35 1.37 3.80 14.95
C ASP A 35 0.94 2.62 14.07
N ILE A 36 1.56 2.51 12.90
CA ILE A 36 1.23 1.54 11.86
C ILE A 36 2.48 1.31 10.98
N SER A 37 2.58 0.13 10.38
CA SER A 37 3.67 -0.20 9.46
C SER A 37 3.12 -0.84 8.19
N VAL A 38 3.65 -0.45 7.04
CA VAL A 38 3.35 -1.04 5.74
C VAL A 38 4.60 -1.75 5.22
N LYS A 39 4.43 -2.98 4.72
CA LYS A 39 5.47 -3.71 4.00
C LYS A 39 5.01 -4.08 2.61
N TRP A 40 5.91 -3.89 1.64
CA TRP A 40 5.68 -4.30 0.26
C TRP A 40 6.35 -5.64 -0.02
N LYS A 41 5.67 -6.49 -0.79
CA LYS A 41 6.26 -7.68 -1.39
C LYS A 41 5.93 -7.74 -2.88
N ILE A 42 6.94 -8.08 -3.68
CA ILE A 42 6.82 -8.45 -5.09
C ILE A 42 7.14 -9.94 -5.20
N ASP A 43 6.21 -10.73 -5.72
CA ASP A 43 6.35 -12.19 -5.87
C ASP A 43 6.84 -12.88 -4.57
N GLY A 44 6.34 -12.40 -3.43
CA GLY A 44 6.69 -12.90 -2.09
C GLY A 44 7.98 -12.36 -1.48
N SER A 45 8.82 -11.66 -2.25
CA SER A 45 10.06 -11.04 -1.79
C SER A 45 9.81 -9.62 -1.28
N GLU A 46 10.26 -9.32 -0.06
CA GLU A 46 10.11 -7.99 0.54
C GLU A 46 10.84 -6.92 -0.26
N GLN A 47 10.16 -5.79 -0.49
CA GLN A 47 10.70 -4.64 -1.20
C GLN A 47 10.75 -3.42 -0.28
N ARG A 48 11.88 -2.71 -0.35
CA ARG A 48 12.15 -1.49 0.44
C ARG A 48 12.51 -0.31 -0.45
N ASP A 49 13.16 -0.57 -1.58
CA ASP A 49 13.50 0.46 -2.55
C ASP A 49 12.24 1.00 -3.22
N GLY A 50 12.23 2.31 -3.48
CA GLY A 50 11.08 2.98 -4.11
C GLY A 50 9.84 3.12 -3.23
N VAL A 51 9.91 2.72 -1.94
CA VAL A 51 8.81 2.87 -0.99
C VAL A 51 8.76 4.29 -0.43
N LEU A 52 7.58 4.91 -0.47
CA LEU A 52 7.32 6.21 0.15
C LEU A 52 5.98 6.19 0.90
N ASP A 53 6.05 6.49 2.20
CA ASP A 53 4.89 6.56 3.09
C ASP A 53 4.52 8.02 3.39
N SER A 54 3.23 8.30 3.42
CA SER A 54 2.67 9.61 3.80
C SER A 54 1.42 9.41 4.64
N VAL A 55 1.39 10.03 5.81
CA VAL A 55 0.30 9.93 6.79
C VAL A 55 -0.40 11.27 6.91
N THR A 56 -1.72 11.27 6.99
CA THR A 56 -2.50 12.49 7.20
C THR A 56 -2.33 13.02 8.62
N ASP A 57 -2.77 14.27 8.81
CA ASP A 57 -3.18 14.71 10.14
C ASP A 57 -4.39 13.90 10.62
N GLN A 58 -4.65 13.95 11.93
CA GLN A 58 -5.80 13.27 12.50
C GLN A 58 -7.08 13.94 11.99
N ASP A 59 -8.03 13.15 11.49
CA ASP A 59 -9.33 13.67 11.08
C ASP A 59 -10.07 14.19 12.32
N SER A 60 -10.41 15.47 12.30
CA SER A 60 -11.10 16.16 13.40
C SER A 60 -12.51 15.62 13.70
N LYS A 61 -13.16 14.92 12.76
CA LYS A 61 -14.54 14.46 12.89
C LYS A 61 -14.64 13.11 13.60
N ASP A 62 -13.74 12.19 13.29
CA ASP A 62 -13.76 10.83 13.83
C ASP A 62 -12.52 10.46 14.66
N SER A 63 -11.55 11.38 14.76
CA SER A 63 -10.29 11.20 15.47
C SER A 63 -9.43 10.03 14.95
N THR A 64 -9.56 9.68 13.68
CA THR A 64 -8.75 8.63 13.04
C THR A 64 -7.64 9.20 12.15
N TYR A 65 -6.68 8.35 11.79
CA TYR A 65 -5.62 8.64 10.83
C TYR A 65 -5.86 7.87 9.53
N SER A 66 -5.31 8.39 8.45
CA SER A 66 -5.20 7.67 7.18
C SER A 66 -3.79 7.84 6.63
N MET A 67 -3.36 6.92 5.77
CA MET A 67 -2.07 7.01 5.11
C MET A 67 -2.09 6.37 3.73
N SER A 68 -1.13 6.77 2.91
CA SER A 68 -0.79 6.10 1.66
C SER A 68 0.66 5.63 1.73
N SER A 69 0.89 4.38 1.33
CA SER A 69 2.21 3.88 0.98
C SER A 69 2.26 3.68 -0.52
N THR A 70 3.35 4.08 -1.15
CA THR A 70 3.56 3.88 -2.59
C THR A 70 4.81 3.07 -2.83
N LEU A 71 4.80 2.24 -3.87
CA LEU A 71 5.95 1.50 -4.37
C LEU A 71 6.20 1.93 -5.82
N SER A 72 7.29 2.67 -6.02
CA SER A 72 7.69 3.18 -7.34
C SER A 72 8.68 2.25 -8.01
N LEU A 73 8.40 1.91 -9.27
CA LEU A 73 9.17 0.99 -10.11
C LEU A 73 9.30 1.58 -11.52
N THR A 74 10.28 1.09 -12.28
CA THR A 74 10.24 1.24 -13.74
C THR A 74 9.17 0.32 -14.32
N LYS A 75 8.63 0.67 -15.50
CA LYS A 75 7.72 -0.22 -16.24
C LYS A 75 8.32 -1.62 -16.42
N VAL A 76 9.61 -1.69 -16.76
CA VAL A 76 10.31 -2.96 -17.01
C VAL A 76 10.35 -3.83 -15.76
N GLU A 77 10.63 -3.26 -14.59
CA GLU A 77 10.58 -3.99 -13.31
C GLU A 77 9.16 -4.43 -12.97
N TYR A 78 8.17 -3.57 -13.23
CA TYR A 78 6.77 -3.89 -12.98
C TYR A 78 6.27 -5.07 -13.84
N GLU A 79 6.63 -5.09 -15.13
CA GLU A 79 6.18 -6.12 -16.07
C GLU A 79 6.84 -7.49 -15.84
N ARG A 80 8.04 -7.51 -15.24
CA ARG A 80 8.78 -8.75 -14.89
C ARG A 80 8.12 -9.58 -13.80
N HIS A 81 7.27 -8.97 -12.99
CA HIS A 81 6.64 -9.61 -11.84
C HIS A 81 5.13 -9.62 -12.00
N ASN A 82 4.46 -10.41 -11.15
CA ASN A 82 3.03 -10.66 -11.31
C ASN A 82 2.21 -10.37 -10.06
N LEU A 83 2.72 -10.68 -8.88
CA LEU A 83 2.02 -10.52 -7.61
C LEU A 83 2.59 -9.35 -6.82
N TYR A 84 1.74 -8.36 -6.55
CA TYR A 84 2.06 -7.20 -5.73
C TYR A 84 1.25 -7.26 -4.45
N THR A 85 1.92 -7.11 -3.30
CA THR A 85 1.29 -7.27 -1.99
C THR A 85 1.68 -6.13 -1.06
N CYS A 86 0.68 -5.55 -0.40
CA CYS A 86 0.79 -4.63 0.72
C CYS A 86 0.37 -5.35 2.02
N GLU A 87 1.27 -5.43 3.00
CA GLU A 87 1.00 -5.97 4.33
C GLU A 87 0.98 -4.83 5.35
N VAL A 88 -0.17 -4.64 6.00
CA VAL A 88 -0.37 -3.58 7.00
C VAL A 88 -0.39 -4.17 8.40
N VAL A 89 0.52 -3.72 9.25
CA VAL A 89 0.62 -4.14 10.66
C VAL A 89 0.10 -3.01 11.54
N HIS A 90 -0.95 -3.29 12.29
CA HIS A 90 -1.58 -2.35 13.22
C HIS A 90 -2.05 -3.10 14.48
N LYS A 91 -2.01 -2.46 15.65
CA LYS A 91 -2.28 -3.10 16.96
C LYS A 91 -3.68 -3.70 17.10
N THR A 92 -4.63 -3.28 16.26
CA THR A 92 -6.01 -3.80 16.27
C THR A 92 -6.14 -5.19 15.68
N SER A 93 -5.07 -5.72 15.07
CA SER A 93 -5.07 -7.01 14.39
C SER A 93 -3.90 -7.87 14.89
N SER A 94 -4.17 -9.14 15.19
CA SER A 94 -3.15 -10.10 15.63
C SER A 94 -2.20 -10.55 14.52
N SER A 95 -2.65 -10.42 13.26
CA SER A 95 -1.87 -10.69 12.05
C SER A 95 -1.94 -9.49 11.10
N PRO A 96 -0.98 -9.34 10.17
CA PRO A 96 -1.02 -8.27 9.17
C PRO A 96 -2.30 -8.34 8.32
N VAL A 97 -2.88 -7.18 8.01
CA VAL A 97 -3.94 -7.05 7.00
C VAL A 97 -3.28 -7.02 5.63
N VAL A 98 -3.56 -8.04 4.81
CA VAL A 98 -2.89 -8.24 3.52
C VAL A 98 -3.83 -7.88 2.38
N LYS A 99 -3.35 -7.07 1.44
CA LYS A 99 -4.00 -6.80 0.15
C LYS A 99 -3.03 -7.04 -0.98
N SER A 100 -3.50 -7.70 -2.03
CA SER A 100 -2.71 -8.01 -3.20
C SER A 100 -3.53 -7.90 -4.47
N PHE A 101 -2.85 -7.75 -5.59
CA PHE A 101 -3.43 -7.95 -6.92
C PHE A 101 -2.42 -8.67 -7.81
N ASN A 102 -2.95 -9.29 -8.85
CA ASN A 102 -2.18 -9.92 -9.89
C ASN A 102 -2.19 -9.01 -11.13
N ARG A 103 -1.00 -8.68 -11.67
CA ARG A 103 -0.89 -7.79 -12.83
C ARG A 103 -1.69 -8.29 -14.03
N ASN A 104 -1.80 -9.61 -14.21
CA ASN A 104 -2.51 -10.21 -15.34
C ASN A 104 -4.04 -10.28 -15.16
N GLU A 105 -4.56 -9.89 -14.00
CA GLU A 105 -6.00 -9.91 -13.68
C GLU A 105 -6.64 -8.50 -13.72
N CYS A 106 -5.86 -7.47 -14.07
CA CYS A 106 -6.26 -6.07 -14.18
C CYS A 106 -6.33 -5.64 -15.65
#